data_AF-A0A183BM34-F1
#
_entry.id   AF-A0A183BM34-F1
#
_cell.length_a   1.000
_cell.length_b   1.000
_cell.length_c   1.000
_cell.angle_alpha   90.00
_cell.angle_beta   90.00
_cell.angle_gamma   90.00
#
_symmetry.space_group_name_H-M   'P 1'
#
loop_
_entity.id
_entity.type
_entity.pdbx_description
1 polymer ?
#
loop_
_entity_poly.entity_id
_entity_poly.type
_entity_poly.pdbx_seq_one_letter_code
_entity_poly.pdbx_strand_id
1 'polypeptide(L)'
;MYCQDLYRNELPYPMPEWTQNKTMREEIRKVNCLLDEWTNGKGICAFEGVQFDIELPRIRGGPMLWILIDNMRNKLLDCLLNSVVDSHLCDWIQDKKYFAYSAHDTTIAALFSTLGFSKTNYDVDGYPHYSACVTFELWRNATSLEPYVKVLHWPPDMASFEEVTRNITGCETNCTFARFIERSTIFKPMPSPDEYCKDTHFP
;
A
#
# COMPACT_ATOMS: atom_id res chain seq x y z
N MET A 1 -2.69 13.86 19.02
CA MET A 1 -1.36 14.50 19.06
C MET A 1 -0.42 13.50 18.42
N TYR A 2 0.09 13.75 17.21
CA TYR A 2 1.36 13.24 16.63
C TYR A 2 1.42 13.60 15.13
N CYS A 3 2.03 14.75 14.88
CA CYS A 3 3.05 14.98 13.85
C CYS A 3 3.93 16.09 14.42
N GLN A 4 4.50 15.81 15.58
CA GLN A 4 5.39 16.73 16.27
C GLN A 4 6.83 16.48 15.83
N ASP A 5 7.47 17.60 15.48
CA ASP A 5 8.83 17.94 15.90
C ASP A 5 10.03 17.20 15.27
N LEU A 6 9.89 16.46 14.16
CA LEU A 6 11.08 16.03 13.41
C LEU A 6 11.93 17.22 12.92
N TYR A 7 11.28 18.31 12.50
CA TYR A 7 11.98 19.54 12.11
C TYR A 7 12.67 20.26 13.27
N ARG A 8 12.32 19.98 14.53
CA ARG A 8 12.88 20.72 15.66
C ARG A 8 14.17 20.08 16.20
N ASN A 9 14.39 18.78 15.96
CA ASN A 9 15.48 18.04 16.59
C ASN A 9 16.44 17.31 15.63
N GLU A 10 16.11 17.11 14.35
CA GLU A 10 16.97 16.34 13.42
C GLU A 10 17.88 17.20 12.55
N LEU A 11 17.50 18.45 12.30
CA LEU A 11 18.28 19.35 11.46
C LEU A 11 18.87 20.48 12.32
N PRO A 12 20.20 20.63 12.38
CA PRO A 12 20.87 21.64 13.20
C PRO A 12 20.70 23.07 12.65
N TYR A 13 19.75 23.30 11.75
CA TYR A 13 19.60 24.55 11.02
C TYR A 13 18.50 25.41 11.61
N PRO A 14 18.74 26.72 11.81
CA PRO A 14 17.71 27.63 12.26
C PRO A 14 16.61 27.72 11.21
N MET A 15 15.39 27.40 11.64
CA MET A 15 14.19 27.53 10.80
C MET A 15 13.91 29.01 10.52
N PRO A 16 13.52 29.39 9.29
CA PRO A 16 13.19 30.79 8.96
C PRO A 16 12.12 31.37 9.87
N GLU A 17 12.18 32.67 10.20
CA GLU A 17 11.27 33.30 11.17
C GLU A 17 9.78 33.08 10.83
N TRP A 18 9.40 33.18 9.56
CA TRP A 18 8.03 32.93 9.11
C TRP A 18 7.53 31.54 9.55
N THR A 19 8.39 30.51 9.50
CA THR A 19 8.07 29.14 9.92
C THR A 19 7.91 28.97 11.41
N GLN A 20 8.25 29.96 12.26
CA GLN A 20 8.06 29.87 13.72
C GLN A 20 6.58 30.03 14.12
N ASN A 21 5.74 30.59 13.24
CA ASN A 21 4.29 30.66 13.46
C ASN A 21 3.64 29.27 13.41
N LYS A 22 3.10 28.83 14.54
CA LYS A 22 2.45 27.51 14.68
C LYS A 22 1.24 27.35 13.78
N THR A 23 0.36 28.35 13.72
CA THR A 23 -0.86 28.31 12.89
C THR A 23 -0.51 28.12 11.43
N MET A 24 0.49 28.84 10.93
CA MET A 24 0.91 28.72 9.54
C MET A 24 1.49 27.32 9.22
N ARG A 25 2.27 26.72 10.13
CA ARG A 25 2.75 25.33 9.95
C ARG A 25 1.59 24.33 9.92
N GLU A 26 0.55 24.54 10.73
CA GLU A 26 -0.64 23.69 10.75
C GLU A 26 -1.45 23.83 9.45
N GLU A 27 -1.56 25.03 8.88
CA GLU A 27 -2.21 25.23 7.58
C GLU A 27 -1.43 24.58 6.43
N ILE A 28 -0.11 24.74 6.40
CA ILE A 28 0.75 24.03 5.42
C ILE A 28 0.57 22.52 5.53
N ARG A 29 0.52 21.99 6.75
CA ARG A 29 0.25 20.58 7.01
C ARG A 29 -1.10 20.14 6.44
N LYS A 30 -2.17 20.88 6.69
CA LYS A 30 -3.51 20.55 6.17
C LYS A 30 -3.52 20.48 4.66
N VAL A 31 -2.90 21.45 3.99
CA VAL A 31 -2.79 21.45 2.53
C VAL A 31 -2.01 20.23 2.04
N ASN A 32 -0.91 19.88 2.71
CA ASN A 32 -0.13 18.69 2.36
C ASN A 32 -0.90 17.39 2.55
N CYS A 33 -1.69 17.25 3.63
CA CYS A 33 -2.55 16.09 3.86
C CYS A 33 -3.65 15.99 2.79
N LEU A 34 -4.28 17.12 2.42
CA LEU A 34 -5.28 17.16 1.35
C LEU A 34 -4.67 16.76 0.00
N LEU A 35 -3.46 17.25 -0.31
CA LEU A 35 -2.74 16.88 -1.52
C LEU A 35 -2.48 15.37 -1.57
N ASP A 36 -2.07 14.75 -0.47
CA ASP A 36 -1.85 13.30 -0.39
C ASP A 36 -3.13 12.51 -0.61
N GLU A 37 -4.22 12.88 0.06
CA GLU A 37 -5.53 12.26 -0.12
C GLU A 37 -5.97 12.34 -1.59
N TRP A 38 -5.94 13.53 -2.17
CA TRP A 38 -6.35 13.77 -3.56
C TRP A 38 -5.48 13.01 -4.55
N THR A 39 -4.18 13.03 -4.37
CA THR A 39 -3.23 12.32 -5.23
C THR A 39 -3.49 10.82 -5.27
N ASN A 40 -4.08 10.26 -4.22
CA ASN A 40 -4.44 8.85 -4.12
C ASN A 40 -5.95 8.57 -4.25
N GLY A 41 -6.72 9.53 -4.80
CA GLY A 41 -8.14 9.34 -5.11
C GLY A 41 -9.10 9.48 -3.94
N LYS A 42 -8.64 9.94 -2.77
CA LYS A 42 -9.50 10.20 -1.62
C LYS A 42 -10.02 11.63 -1.66
N GLY A 43 -11.28 11.81 -1.26
CA GLY A 43 -11.89 13.14 -1.17
C GLY A 43 -12.14 13.84 -2.51
N ILE A 44 -12.00 13.13 -3.64
CA ILE A 44 -12.30 13.65 -4.98
C ILE A 44 -13.60 13.01 -5.48
N CYS A 45 -14.50 13.84 -6.02
CA CYS A 45 -15.74 13.38 -6.63
C CYS A 45 -15.49 12.81 -8.03
N ALA A 46 -16.27 11.80 -8.42
CA ALA A 46 -16.28 11.29 -9.78
C ALA A 46 -16.55 12.41 -10.80
N PHE A 47 -15.90 12.33 -11.96
CA PHE A 47 -16.06 13.31 -13.04
C PHE A 47 -16.12 12.60 -14.39
N GLU A 48 -17.11 12.93 -15.22
CA GLU A 48 -17.27 12.36 -16.58
C GLU A 48 -17.18 10.82 -16.64
N GLY A 49 -17.76 10.14 -15.63
CA GLY A 49 -17.76 8.67 -15.55
C GLY A 49 -16.49 8.05 -14.96
N VAL A 50 -15.48 8.85 -14.61
CA VAL A 50 -14.25 8.42 -13.97
C VAL A 50 -14.42 8.42 -12.45
N GLN A 51 -14.25 7.27 -11.82
CA GLN A 51 -14.25 7.10 -10.36
C GLN A 51 -12.80 7.22 -9.83
N PHE A 52 -12.40 8.40 -9.39
CA PHE A 52 -10.99 8.66 -9.00
C PHE A 52 -10.52 7.85 -7.78
N ASP A 53 -11.44 7.49 -6.89
CA ASP A 53 -11.20 6.61 -5.75
C ASP A 53 -10.91 5.16 -6.16
N ILE A 54 -11.12 4.80 -7.44
CA ILE A 54 -10.74 3.53 -8.03
C ILE A 54 -9.54 3.71 -8.97
N GLU A 55 -9.62 4.67 -9.89
CA GLU A 55 -8.62 4.83 -10.97
C GLU A 55 -7.26 5.29 -10.45
N LEU A 56 -7.21 6.23 -9.49
CA LEU A 56 -5.93 6.71 -8.94
C LEU A 56 -5.22 5.62 -8.13
N PRO A 57 -5.89 4.88 -7.20
CA PRO A 57 -5.28 3.72 -6.57
C PRO A 57 -4.87 2.63 -7.56
N ARG A 58 -5.66 2.36 -8.61
CA ARG A 58 -5.33 1.37 -9.66
C ARG A 58 -4.01 1.71 -10.34
N ILE A 59 -3.79 2.97 -10.71
CA ILE A 59 -2.58 3.37 -11.45
C ILE A 59 -1.38 3.54 -10.51
N ARG A 60 -1.58 4.12 -9.32
CA ARG A 60 -0.48 4.45 -8.39
C ARG A 60 -0.07 3.29 -7.49
N GLY A 61 -1.03 2.67 -6.82
CA GLY A 61 -0.78 1.60 -5.85
C GLY A 61 -0.96 0.19 -6.43
N GLY A 62 -1.80 0.06 -7.45
CA GLY A 62 -2.12 -1.20 -8.11
C GLY A 62 -0.90 -1.99 -8.58
N PRO A 63 0.11 -1.39 -9.24
CA PRO A 63 1.32 -2.11 -9.64
C PRO A 63 2.03 -2.79 -8.46
N MET A 64 2.22 -2.07 -7.34
CA MET A 64 2.84 -2.63 -6.14
C MET A 64 1.97 -3.73 -5.53
N LEU A 65 0.65 -3.49 -5.39
CA LEU A 65 -0.29 -4.49 -4.88
C LEU A 65 -0.20 -5.80 -5.69
N TRP A 66 -0.14 -5.69 -7.01
CA TRP A 66 -0.11 -6.85 -7.90
C TRP A 66 1.24 -7.57 -7.90
N ILE A 67 2.37 -6.86 -7.75
CA ILE A 67 3.67 -7.50 -7.50
C ILE A 67 3.60 -8.36 -6.22
N LEU A 68 2.99 -7.86 -5.15
CA LEU A 68 2.84 -8.61 -3.89
C LEU A 68 1.93 -9.83 -4.07
N ILE A 69 0.78 -9.66 -4.75
CA ILE A 69 -0.16 -10.75 -5.06
C ILE A 69 0.51 -11.83 -5.91
N ASP A 70 1.23 -11.43 -6.96
CA ASP A 70 1.87 -12.37 -7.89
C ASP A 70 3.01 -13.13 -7.20
N ASN A 71 3.80 -12.48 -6.35
CA ASN A 71 4.79 -13.17 -5.51
C ASN A 71 4.14 -14.23 -4.60
N MET A 72 3.04 -13.89 -3.92
CA MET A 72 2.31 -14.83 -3.07
C MET A 72 1.69 -15.98 -3.89
N ARG A 73 1.11 -15.66 -5.05
CA ARG A 73 0.48 -16.62 -5.96
C ARG A 73 1.50 -17.60 -6.52
N ASN A 74 2.63 -17.11 -7.04
CA ASN A 74 3.70 -17.94 -7.59
C ASN A 74 4.28 -18.85 -6.50
N LYS A 75 4.45 -18.33 -5.27
CA LYS A 75 4.90 -19.15 -4.14
C LYS A 75 3.93 -20.30 -3.83
N LEU A 76 2.63 -20.03 -3.88
CA LEU A 76 1.59 -20.99 -3.56
C LEU A 76 1.40 -22.04 -4.67
N LEU A 77 1.15 -21.58 -5.90
CA LEU A 77 0.81 -22.42 -7.05
C LEU A 77 2.01 -23.21 -7.57
N ASP A 78 3.16 -22.54 -7.73
CA ASP A 78 4.30 -23.11 -8.46
C ASP A 78 5.17 -23.97 -7.53
N CYS A 79 5.11 -23.76 -6.21
CA CYS A 79 6.04 -24.42 -5.28
C CYS A 79 5.41 -25.22 -4.14
N LEU A 80 4.17 -24.93 -3.70
CA LEU A 80 3.59 -25.56 -2.50
C LEU A 80 2.45 -26.54 -2.78
N LEU A 81 1.71 -26.35 -3.89
CA LEU A 81 0.56 -27.17 -4.24
C LEU A 81 0.85 -28.25 -5.29
N ASN A 82 2.10 -28.40 -5.76
CA ASN A 82 2.56 -29.42 -6.74
C ASN A 82 1.64 -29.54 -7.98
N SER A 83 1.02 -28.45 -8.41
CA SER A 83 0.01 -28.49 -9.48
C SER A 83 0.61 -28.50 -10.89
N VAL A 84 1.91 -28.25 -11.03
CA VAL A 84 2.64 -28.31 -12.30
C VAL A 84 3.89 -29.17 -12.12
N VAL A 85 3.86 -30.37 -12.71
CA VAL A 85 4.85 -31.45 -12.57
C VAL A 85 6.17 -31.16 -13.32
N ASP A 86 6.33 -29.98 -13.93
CA ASP A 86 7.51 -29.68 -14.74
C ASP A 86 7.74 -28.17 -14.88
N SER A 87 8.21 -27.48 -13.83
CA SER A 87 8.36 -26.03 -13.88
C SER A 87 9.69 -25.55 -13.29
N HIS A 88 10.61 -25.18 -14.18
CA HIS A 88 11.70 -24.24 -13.90
C HIS A 88 11.19 -22.87 -13.38
N LEU A 89 9.86 -22.65 -13.34
CA LEU A 89 9.24 -21.48 -12.74
C LEU A 89 9.32 -21.46 -11.21
N CYS A 90 9.41 -22.60 -10.52
CA CYS A 90 9.52 -22.62 -9.07
C CYS A 90 10.94 -22.27 -8.58
N ASP A 91 11.98 -22.59 -9.37
CA ASP A 91 13.39 -22.50 -8.97
C ASP A 91 13.76 -21.11 -8.38
N TRP A 92 13.22 -20.04 -8.95
CA TRP A 92 13.57 -18.67 -8.50
C TRP A 92 12.90 -18.27 -7.18
N ILE A 93 11.70 -18.80 -6.86
CA ILE A 93 10.89 -18.40 -5.70
C ILE A 93 10.87 -19.45 -4.58
N GLN A 94 11.27 -20.70 -4.86
CA GLN A 94 11.24 -21.82 -3.92
C GLN A 94 11.95 -21.51 -2.59
N ASP A 95 13.15 -20.96 -2.66
CA ASP A 95 13.95 -20.65 -1.48
C ASP A 95 13.73 -19.24 -0.92
N LYS A 96 12.95 -18.40 -1.63
CA LYS A 96 12.61 -17.06 -1.15
C LYS A 96 11.59 -17.14 -0.02
N LYS A 97 11.92 -16.50 1.11
CA LYS A 97 11.06 -16.40 2.30
C LYS A 97 10.43 -15.03 2.47
N TYR A 98 11.09 -13.98 1.97
CA TYR A 98 10.57 -12.62 2.01
C TYR A 98 11.12 -11.81 0.83
N PHE A 99 10.38 -10.76 0.49
CA PHE A 99 10.80 -9.69 -0.41
C PHE A 99 10.76 -8.38 0.38
N ALA A 100 11.80 -7.58 0.27
CA ALA A 100 11.88 -6.27 0.92
C ALA A 100 11.98 -5.18 -0.15
N TYR A 101 11.02 -4.25 -0.14
CA TYR A 101 10.97 -3.13 -1.06
C TYR A 101 11.25 -1.84 -0.26
N SER A 102 12.44 -1.27 -0.46
CA SER A 102 12.77 0.05 0.08
C SER A 102 12.20 1.11 -0.85
N ALA A 103 11.33 1.97 -0.34
CA ALA A 103 10.57 2.92 -1.14
C ALA A 103 10.25 4.19 -0.34
N HIS A 104 9.29 4.98 -0.82
CA HIS A 104 8.89 6.24 -0.22
C HIS A 104 7.57 6.12 0.55
N ASP A 105 7.31 7.10 1.41
CA ASP A 105 6.02 7.33 2.06
C ASP A 105 4.84 7.30 1.06
N THR A 106 5.02 7.93 -0.10
CA THR A 106 4.07 7.95 -1.21
C THR A 106 3.76 6.55 -1.77
N THR A 107 4.72 5.62 -1.72
CA THR A 107 4.50 4.22 -2.13
C THR A 107 3.56 3.51 -1.18
N ILE A 108 3.77 3.67 0.14
CA ILE A 108 2.89 3.11 1.17
C ILE A 108 1.51 3.76 1.10
N ALA A 109 1.45 5.09 0.92
CA ALA A 109 0.19 5.83 0.81
C ALA A 109 -0.67 5.38 -0.38
N ALA A 110 -0.04 5.20 -1.55
CA ALA A 110 -0.70 4.67 -2.73
C ALA A 110 -1.16 3.22 -2.52
N LEU A 111 -0.32 2.37 -1.94
CA LEU A 111 -0.67 0.98 -1.63
C LEU A 111 -1.86 0.89 -0.66
N PHE A 112 -1.86 1.67 0.42
CA PHE A 112 -2.96 1.73 1.39
C PHE A 112 -4.28 2.20 0.77
N SER A 113 -4.21 3.06 -0.24
CA SER A 113 -5.40 3.50 -0.98
C SER A 113 -6.02 2.35 -1.79
N THR A 114 -5.22 1.38 -2.24
CA THR A 114 -5.77 0.14 -2.82
C THR A 114 -6.41 -0.78 -1.78
N LEU A 115 -6.05 -0.69 -0.51
CA LEU A 115 -6.61 -1.51 0.56
C LEU A 115 -7.96 -1.00 1.08
N GLY A 116 -8.43 0.16 0.59
CA GLY A 116 -9.74 0.72 0.94
C GLY A 116 -9.82 1.30 2.35
N PHE A 117 -8.68 1.63 2.95
CA PHE A 117 -8.65 2.37 4.21
C PHE A 117 -9.27 3.77 4.05
N SER A 118 -9.76 4.37 5.14
CA SER A 118 -10.35 5.71 5.09
C SER A 118 -9.31 6.80 4.85
N LYS A 119 -8.05 6.57 5.25
CA LYS A 119 -6.92 7.48 5.10
C LYS A 119 -5.79 6.85 4.27
N THR A 120 -4.90 7.68 3.76
CA THR A 120 -3.72 7.27 3.00
C THR A 120 -2.63 6.68 3.89
N ASN A 121 -2.61 7.00 5.19
CA ASN A 121 -1.76 6.40 6.19
C ASN A 121 -2.59 5.59 7.21
N TYR A 122 -3.32 4.58 6.69
CA TYR A 122 -4.18 3.67 7.44
C TYR A 122 -5.34 4.38 8.16
N ASP A 123 -5.11 4.88 9.37
CA ASP A 123 -6.08 5.56 10.21
C ASP A 123 -5.65 6.99 10.64
N VAL A 124 -4.50 7.46 10.16
CA VAL A 124 -3.95 8.80 10.46
C VAL A 124 -3.89 9.68 9.20
N ASP A 125 -4.05 11.00 9.40
CA ASP A 125 -3.91 11.99 8.33
C ASP A 125 -2.45 12.19 7.89
N GLY A 126 -2.26 12.35 6.58
CA GLY A 126 -0.99 12.68 5.95
C GLY A 126 -0.17 11.45 5.59
N TYR A 127 1.08 11.69 5.21
CA TYR A 127 1.99 10.64 4.73
C TYR A 127 2.40 9.67 5.85
N PRO A 128 2.65 8.39 5.51
CA PRO A 128 3.37 7.47 6.37
C PRO A 128 4.69 8.09 6.87
N HIS A 129 4.94 7.98 8.17
CA HIS A 129 6.13 8.57 8.78
C HIS A 129 7.41 7.82 8.40
N TYR A 130 8.56 8.44 8.67
CA TYR A 130 9.86 7.78 8.50
C TYR A 130 9.89 6.41 9.17
N SER A 131 10.50 5.44 8.48
CA SER A 131 10.59 4.04 8.89
C SER A 131 9.25 3.29 9.01
N ALA A 132 8.13 3.89 8.61
CA ALA A 132 6.88 3.16 8.48
C ALA A 132 7.06 1.99 7.51
N CYS A 133 6.45 0.86 7.84
CA CYS A 133 6.56 -0.38 7.09
C CYS A 133 5.21 -1.08 7.04
N VAL A 134 4.92 -1.75 5.93
CA VAL A 134 3.78 -2.67 5.84
C VAL A 134 4.28 -4.02 5.35
N THR A 135 3.87 -5.10 6.01
CA THR A 135 4.17 -6.46 5.59
C THR A 135 2.90 -7.15 5.11
N PHE A 136 3.05 -7.97 4.07
CA PHE A 136 2.02 -8.85 3.55
C PHE A 136 2.53 -10.27 3.69
N GLU A 137 1.90 -11.04 4.53
CA GLU A 137 2.33 -12.39 4.89
C GLU A 137 1.35 -13.41 4.31
N LEU A 138 1.88 -14.36 3.54
CA LEU A 138 1.13 -15.51 3.08
C LEU A 138 1.20 -16.62 4.13
N TRP A 139 0.05 -16.92 4.72
CA TRP A 139 -0.10 -17.97 5.73
C TRP A 139 -0.90 -19.14 5.17
N ARG A 140 -0.77 -20.29 5.83
CA ARG A 140 -1.57 -21.49 5.55
C ARG A 140 -2.18 -21.99 6.84
N ASN A 141 -3.49 -22.25 6.83
CA ASN A 141 -4.15 -22.87 7.97
C ASN A 141 -3.58 -24.28 8.18
N ALA A 142 -3.18 -24.61 9.41
CA ALA A 142 -2.57 -25.91 9.71
C ALA A 142 -3.51 -27.11 9.48
N THR A 143 -4.82 -26.90 9.60
CA THR A 143 -5.84 -27.94 9.48
C THR A 143 -6.48 -27.95 8.11
N SER A 144 -7.06 -26.83 7.65
CA SER A 144 -7.75 -26.78 6.35
C SER A 144 -6.78 -26.68 5.18
N LEU A 145 -5.49 -26.40 5.43
CA LEU A 145 -4.47 -26.13 4.42
C LEU A 145 -4.79 -24.93 3.52
N GLU A 146 -5.81 -24.16 3.86
CA GLU A 146 -6.28 -23.00 3.10
C GLU A 146 -5.30 -21.82 3.27
N PRO A 147 -4.87 -21.19 2.16
CA PRO A 147 -4.01 -20.02 2.21
C PRO A 147 -4.79 -18.76 2.57
N TYR A 148 -4.21 -17.92 3.42
CA TYR A 148 -4.77 -16.62 3.81
C TYR A 148 -3.68 -15.57 3.93
N VAL A 149 -4.06 -14.30 3.86
CA VAL A 149 -3.14 -13.17 3.93
C VAL A 149 -3.29 -12.49 5.29
N LYS A 150 -2.16 -12.16 5.91
CA LYS A 150 -2.09 -11.21 7.03
C LYS A 150 -1.35 -9.96 6.59
N VAL A 151 -1.90 -8.80 6.91
CA VAL A 151 -1.28 -7.51 6.63
C VAL A 151 -0.96 -6.84 7.95
N LEU A 152 0.32 -6.53 8.16
CA LEU A 152 0.78 -5.88 9.38
C LEU A 152 1.32 -4.49 9.05
N HIS A 153 0.94 -3.49 9.83
CA HIS A 153 1.43 -2.13 9.72
C HIS A 153 2.35 -1.82 10.90
N TRP A 154 3.52 -1.27 10.60
CA TRP A 154 4.44 -0.67 11.57
C TRP A 154 4.29 0.85 11.50
N PRO A 155 3.49 1.46 12.39
CA PRO A 155 3.44 2.91 12.52
C PRO A 155 4.71 3.46 13.17
N PRO A 156 5.01 4.76 13.00
CA PRO A 156 6.08 5.41 13.74
C PRO A 156 5.84 5.32 15.25
N ASP A 157 6.91 5.29 16.03
CA ASP A 157 6.88 5.42 17.50
C ASP A 157 6.12 4.31 18.24
N MET A 158 5.80 3.19 17.58
CA MET A 158 5.18 2.01 18.21
C MET A 158 6.21 0.91 18.46
N ALA A 159 5.96 0.13 19.52
CA ALA A 159 6.85 -0.96 19.93
C ALA A 159 6.62 -2.26 19.15
N SER A 160 5.52 -2.36 18.38
CA SER A 160 5.09 -3.58 17.71
C SER A 160 4.26 -3.29 16.45
N PHE A 161 4.21 -4.27 15.55
CA PHE A 161 3.28 -4.30 14.42
C PHE A 161 1.82 -4.37 14.87
N GLU A 162 0.94 -3.67 14.15
CA GLU A 162 -0.52 -3.81 14.22
C GLU A 162 -1.04 -4.67 13.06
N GLU A 163 -1.89 -5.64 13.35
CA GLU A 163 -2.57 -6.42 12.30
C GLU A 163 -3.77 -5.62 11.75
N VAL A 164 -3.65 -5.19 10.49
CA VAL A 164 -4.65 -4.35 9.80
C VAL A 164 -5.50 -5.12 8.80
N THR A 165 -5.33 -6.45 8.70
CA THR A 165 -6.03 -7.32 7.73
C THR A 165 -7.54 -7.11 7.73
N ARG A 166 -8.16 -7.05 8.92
CA ARG A 166 -9.61 -6.90 9.08
C ARG A 166 -10.16 -5.54 8.63
N ASN A 167 -9.30 -4.53 8.54
CA ASN A 167 -9.65 -3.17 8.15
C ASN A 167 -9.62 -3.00 6.63
N ILE A 168 -9.06 -3.97 5.89
CA ILE A 168 -9.02 -3.97 4.44
C ILE A 168 -10.43 -4.22 3.92
N THR A 169 -10.95 -3.34 3.06
CA THR A 169 -12.31 -3.49 2.52
C THR A 169 -12.47 -4.83 1.82
N GLY A 170 -13.52 -5.58 2.15
CA GLY A 170 -13.78 -6.90 1.55
C GLY A 170 -13.00 -8.07 2.18
N CYS A 171 -12.18 -7.82 3.20
CA CYS A 171 -11.52 -8.84 4.02
C CYS A 171 -12.19 -8.98 5.40
N GLU A 172 -12.07 -10.18 5.98
CA GLU A 172 -12.36 -10.47 7.38
C GLU A 172 -11.04 -10.77 8.14
N THR A 173 -11.11 -11.13 9.43
CA THR A 173 -9.93 -11.47 10.25
C THR A 173 -9.06 -12.57 9.61
N ASN A 174 -9.68 -13.55 8.95
CA ASN A 174 -8.98 -14.60 8.19
C ASN A 174 -9.18 -14.38 6.68
N CYS A 175 -8.63 -13.30 6.13
CA CYS A 175 -8.81 -13.00 4.71
C CYS A 175 -8.14 -14.05 3.83
N THR A 176 -8.94 -14.96 3.26
CA THR A 176 -8.42 -16.01 2.37
C THR A 176 -7.69 -15.38 1.20
N PHE A 177 -6.64 -16.04 0.71
CA PHE A 177 -5.85 -15.48 -0.38
C PHE A 177 -6.70 -15.27 -1.65
N ALA A 178 -7.64 -16.18 -1.92
CA ALA A 178 -8.60 -16.03 -3.01
C ALA A 178 -9.46 -14.77 -2.84
N ARG A 179 -9.99 -14.52 -1.64
CA ARG A 179 -10.78 -13.32 -1.36
C ARG A 179 -9.95 -12.05 -1.49
N PHE A 180 -8.70 -12.08 -1.03
CA PHE A 180 -7.76 -10.96 -1.16
C PHE A 180 -7.47 -10.62 -2.63
N ILE A 181 -7.35 -11.61 -3.52
CA ILE A 181 -7.23 -11.39 -4.96
C ILE A 181 -8.52 -10.81 -5.55
N GLU A 182 -9.66 -11.41 -5.22
CA GLU A 182 -10.97 -10.98 -5.73
C GLU A 182 -11.21 -9.48 -5.46
N ARG A 183 -11.07 -9.06 -4.20
CA ARG A 183 -11.22 -7.65 -3.82
C ARG A 183 -10.17 -6.72 -4.45
N SER A 184 -9.01 -7.25 -4.84
CA SER A 184 -7.91 -6.48 -5.43
C SER A 184 -8.00 -6.35 -6.95
N THR A 185 -8.93 -7.08 -7.58
CA THR A 185 -9.08 -7.13 -9.05
C THR A 185 -9.40 -5.77 -9.65
N ILE A 186 -10.19 -4.95 -8.97
CA ILE A 186 -10.54 -3.59 -9.42
C ILE A 186 -9.33 -2.64 -9.48
N PHE A 187 -8.25 -2.97 -8.78
CA PHE A 187 -7.00 -2.19 -8.75
C PHE A 187 -5.90 -2.79 -9.62
N LYS A 188 -6.20 -3.81 -10.43
CA LYS A 188 -5.26 -4.30 -11.43
C LYS A 188 -5.07 -3.25 -12.53
N PRO A 189 -3.83 -2.81 -12.82
CA PRO A 189 -3.60 -1.91 -13.93
C PRO A 189 -4.04 -2.57 -15.23
N MET A 190 -4.99 -1.97 -15.94
CA MET A 190 -5.44 -2.38 -17.27
C MET A 190 -5.59 -1.13 -18.16
N PRO A 191 -4.95 -1.07 -19.34
CA PRO A 191 -3.92 -1.99 -19.85
C PRO A 191 -2.67 -2.03 -18.93
N SER A 192 -1.70 -2.90 -19.21
CA SER A 192 -0.50 -2.98 -18.36
C SER A 192 0.22 -1.63 -18.27
N PRO A 193 0.99 -1.34 -17.20
CA PRO A 193 1.72 -0.08 -17.10
C PRO A 193 2.61 0.23 -18.32
N ASP A 194 3.21 -0.80 -18.92
CA ASP A 194 4.02 -0.67 -20.13
C ASP A 194 3.21 -0.27 -21.36
N GLU A 195 1.93 -0.67 -21.43
CA GLU A 195 1.01 -0.26 -22.48
C GLU A 195 0.53 1.17 -22.25
N TYR A 196 0.26 1.57 -21.00
CA TYR A 196 -0.02 2.97 -20.65
C TYR A 196 1.14 3.89 -21.07
N CYS A 197 2.38 3.49 -20.79
CA CYS A 197 3.58 4.26 -21.15
C CYS A 197 3.84 4.35 -22.67
N LYS A 198 3.13 3.58 -23.50
CA LYS A 198 3.21 3.62 -24.96
C LYS A 198 2.12 4.48 -25.59
N ASP A 199 1.12 4.91 -24.81
CA ASP A 199 0.06 5.76 -25.33
C ASP A 199 0.61 7.16 -25.66
N THR A 200 0.44 7.56 -26.90
CA THR A 200 0.93 8.85 -27.43
C THR A 200 -0.12 9.95 -27.36
N HIS A 201 -1.33 9.64 -26.88
CA HIS A 201 -2.40 10.62 -26.69
C HIS A 201 -2.25 11.46 -25.42
N PHE A 202 -1.32 11.08 -24.53
CA PHE A 202 -0.90 11.89 -23.38
C PHE A 202 0.44 12.57 -23.71
N PRO A 203 0.50 13.92 -23.70
CA PRO A 203 1.71 14.68 -24.05
C PRO A 203 2.83 14.59 -23.02
#